data_AF-A0A7C5HMS7-F1
#
_entry.id   AF-A0A7C5HMS7-F1
#
_cell.length_a   1.000
_cell.length_b   1.000
_cell.length_c   1.000
_cell.angle_alpha   90.00
_cell.angle_beta   90.00
_cell.angle_gamma   90.00
#
_symmetry.space_group_name_H-M   'P 1'
#
loop_
_entity.id
_entity.type
_entity.pdbx_description
1 polymer ?
#
loop_
_entity_poly.entity_id
_entity_poly.type
_entity_poly.pdbx_seq_one_letter_code
_entity_poly.pdbx_strand_id
1 'polypeptide(L)' 'EYNGIKFNEGFRADIIIEKKVILELKSVETITKVHKKQVLTYLKLTNLKLGFLLNFGEALMKDGITRLINGYICP' A
#
# COMPACT_ATOMS: atom_id res chain seq x y z
N GLU A 1 -18.95 -4.27 6.00
CA GLU A 1 -20.07 -4.32 5.05
C GLU A 1 -20.25 -2.92 4.47
N TYR A 2 -20.30 -2.78 3.15
CA TYR A 2 -20.62 -1.52 2.47
C TYR A 2 -21.52 -1.87 1.28
N ASN A 3 -22.67 -1.20 1.14
CA ASN A 3 -23.68 -1.49 0.11
C ASN A 3 -24.08 -2.98 0.01
N GLY A 4 -24.28 -3.67 1.14
CA GLY A 4 -24.70 -5.07 1.17
C GLY A 4 -23.62 -6.08 0.77
N ILE A 5 -22.38 -5.64 0.48
CA ILE A 5 -21.24 -6.52 0.22
C ILE A 5 -20.54 -6.83 1.54
N LYS A 6 -20.58 -8.10 1.95
CA LYS A 6 -19.78 -8.62 3.08
C LYS A 6 -18.40 -9.02 2.59
N PHE A 7 -17.40 -8.26 3.01
CA PHE A 7 -15.99 -8.61 2.78
C PHE A 7 -15.57 -9.61 3.87
N ASN A 8 -15.29 -10.86 3.47
CA ASN A 8 -14.78 -11.90 4.39
C ASN A 8 -13.33 -11.65 4.84
N GLU A 9 -12.64 -10.72 4.19
CA GLU A 9 -11.32 -10.20 4.58
C GLU A 9 -11.46 -8.69 4.77
N GLY A 10 -11.18 -8.20 5.98
CA GLY A 10 -11.65 -6.91 6.47
C GLY A 10 -11.18 -5.66 5.73
N PHE A 11 -10.26 -5.73 4.76
CA PHE A 11 -9.99 -4.66 3.80
C PHE A 11 -8.98 -5.18 2.76
N ARG A 12 -9.39 -5.40 1.50
CA ARG A 12 -8.52 -5.90 0.43
C ARG A 12 -8.41 -4.88 -0.69
N ALA A 13 -7.28 -4.17 -0.79
CA ALA A 13 -6.90 -3.47 -2.01
C ALA A 13 -5.39 -3.14 -2.04
N ASP A 14 -4.66 -3.94 -2.82
CA ASP A 14 -3.51 -3.44 -3.56
C ASP A 14 -4.03 -2.89 -4.89
N ILE A 15 -3.97 -1.56 -5.07
CA ILE A 15 -4.35 -0.90 -6.31
C ILE A 15 -3.12 -0.84 -7.20
N ILE A 16 -3.22 -1.31 -8.44
CA ILE A 16 -2.15 -1.18 -9.43
C ILE A 16 -2.56 -0.11 -10.45
N ILE A 17 -1.89 1.04 -10.43
CA ILE A 17 -2.12 2.13 -11.38
C ILE A 17 -1.24 1.91 -12.62
N GLU A 18 -1.86 1.84 -13.79
CA GLU A 18 -1.21 1.71 -15.10
C GLU A 18 -0.15 0.60 -15.20
N LYS A 19 -0.23 -0.45 -14.36
CA LYS A 19 0.84 -1.46 -14.24
C LYS A 19 2.22 -0.84 -13.95
N LYS A 20 2.25 0.24 -13.18
CA LYS A 20 3.48 0.98 -12.82
C LYS A 20 3.65 1.18 -11.31
N VAL A 21 2.54 1.45 -10.62
CA VAL A 21 2.55 1.82 -9.19
C VAL A 21 1.61 0.93 -8.40
N ILE A 22 2.07 0.44 -7.25
CA ILE A 22 1.24 -0.26 -6.26
C ILE A 22 0.82 0.72 -5.17
N LEU A 23 -0.45 0.74 -4.80
CA LEU A 23 -0.94 1.42 -3.60
C LEU A 23 -1.52 0.40 -2.63
N GLU A 24 -1.04 0.42 -1.39
CA GLU A 24 -1.59 -0.34 -0.27
C GLU A 24 -2.19 0.63 0.74
N LEU A 25 -3.45 0.40 1.14
CA LEU A 25 -4.15 1.26 2.07
C LEU A 25 -4.22 0.62 3.46
N LYS A 26 -3.97 1.41 4.50
CA LYS A 26 -4.14 1.00 5.91
C LYS A 26 -4.89 2.07 6.69
N SER A 27 -5.54 1.66 7.77
CA SER A 27 -6.09 2.55 8.79
C SER A 27 -5.69 2.00 10.14
N VAL A 28 -4.46 2.32 10.57
CA VAL A 28 -3.86 1.80 11.79
C VAL A 28 -3.14 2.93 12.54
N GLU A 29 -3.04 2.80 13.86
CA GLU A 29 -2.34 3.78 14.71
C GLU A 29 -0.85 3.90 14.36
N THR A 30 -0.20 2.81 13.90
CA THR A 30 1.22 2.87 13.52
C THR A 30 1.53 1.89 12.40
N ILE A 31 2.31 2.36 11.41
CA ILE A 31 2.87 1.49 10.37
C ILE A 31 4.02 0.64 10.92
N THR A 32 3.88 -0.67 10.84
CA THR A 32 4.92 -1.63 11.24
C THR A 32 5.79 -2.06 10.05
N LYS A 33 6.92 -2.73 10.34
CA LYS A 33 7.78 -3.34 9.32
C LYS A 33 7.05 -4.39 8.48
N VAL A 34 6.04 -5.07 9.04
CA VAL A 34 5.25 -6.08 8.33
C VAL A 34 4.44 -5.46 7.20
N HIS A 35 3.82 -4.29 7.43
CA HIS A 35 3.07 -3.57 6.39
C HIS A 35 3.98 -3.17 5.22
N LYS A 36 5.19 -2.69 5.52
CA LYS A 36 6.18 -2.36 4.47
C LYS A 36 6.65 -3.60 3.70
N LYS A 37 6.87 -4.72 4.39
CA LYS A 37 7.26 -6.00 3.75
C LYS A 37 6.19 -6.50 2.78
N GLN A 38 4.91 -6.33 3.07
CA GLN A 38 3.82 -6.70 2.17
C GLN A 38 3.97 -6.01 0.81
N VAL A 39 4.07 -4.68 0.79
CA VAL A 39 4.23 -3.90 -0.45
C VAL A 39 5.52 -4.27 -1.20
N LEU A 40 6.64 -4.44 -0.48
CA LEU A 40 7.91 -4.87 -1.10
C LEU A 40 7.81 -6.25 -1.76
N THR A 41 7.08 -7.19 -1.16
CA THR A 41 6.83 -8.50 -1.75
C THR A 41 6.05 -8.37 -3.05
N TYR A 42 4.98 -7.57 -3.09
CA TYR A 42 4.22 -7.34 -4.31
C TYR A 42 5.03 -6.64 -5.40
N LEU A 43 5.84 -5.64 -5.05
CA LEU A 43 6.74 -4.99 -6.01
C LEU A 43 7.72 -6.00 -6.65
N LYS A 44 8.25 -6.94 -5.86
CA LYS A 44 9.13 -8.00 -6.37
C LYS A 44 8.39 -8.98 -7.28
N LEU A 45 7.23 -9.48 -6.85
CA LEU A 45 6.43 -10.45 -7.61
C LEU A 45 5.91 -9.88 -8.94
N THR A 46 5.62 -8.59 -8.98
CA THR A 46 5.10 -7.89 -10.17
C THR A 46 6.20 -7.25 -11.02
N ASN A 47 7.46 -7.28 -10.56
CA ASN A 47 8.60 -6.53 -11.10
C ASN A 47 8.36 -5.01 -11.23
N LEU A 48 7.36 -4.46 -10.52
CA LEU A 48 7.13 -3.03 -10.42
C LEU A 48 8.16 -2.37 -9.49
N LYS A 49 8.39 -1.09 -9.72
CA LYS A 49 9.47 -0.33 -9.05
C LYS A 49 8.97 0.55 -7.92
N LEU A 50 7.75 1.07 -8.02
CA LEU A 50 7.23 2.08 -7.09
C LEU A 50 5.98 1.58 -6.38
N GLY A 51 5.98 1.67 -5.05
CA GLY A 51 4.82 1.43 -4.22
C GLY A 51 4.61 2.53 -3.20
N PHE A 52 3.36 2.76 -2.82
CA PHE A 52 2.97 3.61 -1.70
C PHE A 52 2.12 2.83 -0.71
N LEU A 53 2.42 3.04 0.56
CA LEU A 53 1.58 2.64 1.67
C LEU A 53 0.94 3.89 2.24
N LEU A 54 -0.39 3.95 2.21
CA LEU A 54 -1.20 5.10 2.61
C LEU A 54 -1.92 4.77 3.92
N ASN A 55 -1.46 5.35 5.03
CA ASN A 55 -2.06 5.17 6.35
C ASN A 55 -3.05 6.29 6.69
N PHE A 56 -4.35 5.98 6.66
CA PHE A 56 -5.43 6.87 7.07
C PHE A 56 -5.65 6.93 8.59
N GLY A 57 -4.86 6.19 9.38
CA GLY A 57 -4.89 6.28 10.84
C GLY A 57 -4.11 7.47 11.43
N GLU A 58 -3.32 8.16 10.60
CA GLU A 58 -2.61 9.37 11.00
C GLU A 58 -3.54 10.60 11.02
N ALA A 59 -3.21 11.61 11.84
CA ALA A 59 -3.97 12.85 11.89
C ALA A 59 -3.92 13.64 10.57
N LEU A 60 -2.80 13.57 9.84
CA LEU A 60 -2.61 14.24 8.56
C LEU A 60 -2.09 13.25 7.51
N MET A 61 -2.65 13.32 6.31
CA MET A 61 -2.30 12.36 5.24
C MET A 61 -0.82 12.41 4.86
N LYS A 62 -0.17 13.58 4.93
CA LYS A 62 1.27 13.73 4.65
C LYS A 62 2.15 12.84 5.55
N ASP A 63 1.69 12.58 6.77
CA ASP A 63 2.41 11.77 7.76
C ASP A 63 2.09 10.27 7.59
N GLY A 64 0.97 9.97 6.93
CA GLY A 64 0.53 8.61 6.59
C GLY A 64 1.12 8.04 5.30
N ILE A 65 1.91 8.80 4.53
CA ILE A 65 2.47 8.32 3.26
C ILE A 65 3.85 7.69 3.49
N THR A 66 3.97 6.40 3.14
CA THR A 66 5.27 5.73 3.02
C THR A 66 5.53 5.34 1.57
N ARG A 67 6.62 5.84 1.00
CA ARG A 67 7.10 5.46 -0.34
C ARG A 67 8.07 4.28 -0.24
N LEU A 68 7.90 3.29 -1.11
CA LEU A 68 8.72 2.07 -1.17
C LEU A 68 9.22 1.87 -2.60
N ILE A 69 10.50 1.50 -2.74
CA ILE A 69 11.14 1.30 -4.04
C ILE A 69 11.71 -0.12 -4.10
N ASN A 70 11.48 -0.79 -5.22
CA ASN A 70 12.12 -2.06 -5.57
C ASN A 70 13.21 -1.83 -6.62
N GLY A 71 14.46 -1.71 -6.17
CA GLY A 71 15.61 -1.38 -7.01
C GLY A 71 15.84 0.13 -7.12
N TYR A 72 16.08 0.61 -8.34
CA TYR A 72 16.34 2.02 -8.64
C TYR A 72 15.30 2.56 -9.62
N ILE A 73 14.89 3.81 -9.44
CA ILE A 73 14.06 4.56 -10.37
C ILE A 73 14.94 5.68 -10.91
N CYS A 74 15.18 5.69 -12.23
CA CYS A 74 15.87 6.81 -12.87
C CYS A 74 15.04 8.09 -12.71
N PRO A 75 15.67 9.25 -12.44
CA PRO A 75 14.98 10.54 -12.36
C PRO A 75 14.18 10.88 -13.62
#